data_AF-A0A7S1DMF2-F1
#
_entry.id   AF-A0A7S1DMF2-F1
#
_cell.length_a   1.000
_cell.length_b   1.000
_cell.length_c   1.000
_cell.angle_alpha   90.00
_cell.angle_beta   90.00
_cell.angle_gamma   90.00
#
_symmetry.space_group_name_H-M   'P 1'
#
loop_
_entity.id
_entity.type
_entity.pdbx_description
1 polymer ?
#
loop_
_entity_poly.entity_id
_entity_poly.type
_entity_poly.pdbx_seq_one_letter_code
_entity_poly.pdbx_strand_id
1 'polypeptide(L)'
;GVGSGKKESEAVAETRLVTKLLAEAPFVGDECLQRVRVLCEQGDQRQKQMGLACLRTLILHHDCWKGVCLERLLGYTVSEDEALRGPAIRLVCGKLLEIAVLSEEIESKA
;
A
#
# COMPACT_ATOMS: atom_id res chain seq x y z
N GLY A 1 -11.60 0.03 30.55
CA GLY A 1 -10.84 0.30 29.31
C GLY A 1 -11.75 0.98 28.32
N VAL A 2 -11.50 2.26 27.98
CA VAL A 2 -12.29 3.03 26.99
C VAL A 2 -11.36 3.76 25.99
N GLY A 3 -10.04 3.56 26.08
CA GLY A 3 -9.04 4.33 25.30
C GLY A 3 -8.62 3.73 23.95
N SER A 4 -9.07 2.51 23.60
CA SER A 4 -8.54 1.79 22.42
C SER A 4 -9.18 2.24 21.10
N GLY A 5 -10.51 2.45 21.08
CA GLY A 5 -11.23 2.76 19.83
C GLY A 5 -10.96 4.16 19.26
N LYS A 6 -10.58 5.12 20.11
CA LYS A 6 -10.30 6.49 19.64
C LYS A 6 -8.97 6.60 18.90
N LYS A 7 -7.94 5.86 19.35
CA LYS A 7 -6.59 5.88 18.76
C LYS A 7 -6.53 5.17 17.41
N GLU A 8 -7.30 4.11 17.23
CA GLU A 8 -7.34 3.34 15.98
C GLU A 8 -8.04 4.13 14.86
N SER A 9 -9.12 4.83 15.18
CA SER A 9 -9.85 5.72 14.24
C SER A 9 -8.96 6.86 13.71
N GLU A 10 -8.16 7.47 14.58
CA GLU A 10 -7.23 8.54 14.22
C GLU A 10 -6.09 8.04 13.30
N ALA A 11 -5.57 6.85 13.57
CA ALA A 11 -4.54 6.21 12.74
C ALA A 11 -5.02 5.91 11.31
N VAL A 12 -6.26 5.45 11.18
CA VAL A 12 -6.87 5.20 9.87
C VAL A 12 -7.09 6.52 9.13
N ALA A 13 -7.55 7.57 9.82
CA ALA A 13 -7.72 8.89 9.24
C ALA A 13 -6.40 9.49 8.74
N GLU A 14 -5.33 9.37 9.52
CA GLU A 14 -3.99 9.83 9.13
C GLU A 14 -3.48 9.11 7.89
N THR A 15 -3.58 7.77 7.86
CA THR A 15 -3.15 6.97 6.71
C THR A 15 -3.92 7.35 5.44
N ARG A 16 -5.24 7.60 5.55
CA ARG A 16 -6.07 8.10 4.45
C ARG A 16 -5.63 9.47 3.96
N LEU A 17 -5.30 10.39 4.88
CA LEU A 17 -4.83 11.73 4.51
C LEU A 17 -3.51 11.65 3.75
N VAL A 18 -2.53 10.91 4.27
CA VAL A 18 -1.21 10.77 3.64
C VAL A 18 -1.32 10.14 2.26
N THR A 19 -2.07 9.04 2.13
CA THR A 19 -2.26 8.38 0.83
C THR A 19 -3.03 9.24 -0.17
N LYS A 20 -3.96 10.09 0.28
CA LYS A 20 -4.64 11.06 -0.58
C LYS A 20 -3.67 12.12 -1.10
N LEU A 21 -2.88 12.73 -0.22
CA LEU A 21 -1.87 13.72 -0.60
C LEU A 21 -0.86 13.14 -1.59
N LEU A 22 -0.44 11.89 -1.35
CA LEU A 22 0.49 11.20 -2.24
C LEU A 22 -0.13 10.92 -3.61
N ALA A 23 -1.42 10.57 -3.68
CA ALA A 23 -2.12 10.35 -4.95
C ALA A 23 -2.28 11.64 -5.77
N GLU A 24 -2.48 12.78 -5.09
CA GLU A 24 -2.72 14.09 -5.72
C GLU A 24 -1.41 14.84 -6.06
N ALA A 25 -0.27 14.38 -5.55
CA ALA A 25 1.02 15.01 -5.81
C ALA A 25 1.36 14.95 -7.32
N PRO A 26 1.69 16.07 -7.99
CA PRO A 26 2.05 16.07 -9.41
C PRO A 26 3.42 15.42 -9.67
N PHE A 27 4.26 15.34 -8.64
CA PHE A 27 5.58 14.74 -8.68
C PHE A 27 5.92 14.14 -7.32
N VAL A 28 6.56 12.97 -7.34
CA VAL A 28 7.11 12.29 -6.16
C VAL A 28 8.60 12.10 -6.42
N GLY A 29 9.44 12.68 -5.56
CA GLY A 29 10.90 12.54 -5.67
C GLY A 29 11.44 11.32 -4.92
N ASP A 30 12.71 11.01 -5.15
CA ASP A 30 13.44 9.89 -4.51
C ASP A 30 13.38 9.93 -2.98
N GLU A 31 13.46 11.11 -2.37
CA GLU A 31 13.40 11.24 -0.92
C GLU A 31 12.07 10.72 -0.35
N CYS A 32 10.95 10.98 -1.05
CA CYS A 32 9.65 10.50 -0.65
C CYS A 32 9.59 8.97 -0.70
N LEU A 33 10.11 8.37 -1.77
CA LEU A 33 10.25 6.91 -1.88
C LEU A 33 11.11 6.31 -0.78
N GLN A 34 12.23 6.95 -0.48
CA GLN A 34 13.11 6.50 0.59
C GLN A 34 12.40 6.56 1.95
N ARG A 35 11.58 7.58 2.21
CA ARG A 35 10.75 7.64 3.42
C ARG A 35 9.69 6.55 3.46
N VAL A 36 8.98 6.29 2.36
CA VAL A 36 8.00 5.20 2.27
C VAL A 36 8.67 3.85 2.54
N ARG A 37 9.86 3.63 1.98
CA ARG A 37 10.68 2.46 2.28
C ARG A 37 11.01 2.34 3.77
N VAL A 38 11.47 3.42 4.40
CA VAL A 38 11.81 3.42 5.83
C VAL A 38 10.59 3.07 6.68
N LEU A 39 9.39 3.58 6.34
CA LEU A 39 8.14 3.19 7.01
C LEU A 39 7.89 1.68 6.93
N CYS A 40 8.15 1.05 5.78
CA CYS A 40 8.01 -0.40 5.62
C CYS A 40 9.09 -1.19 6.36
N GLU A 41 10.35 -0.82 6.26
CA GLU A 41 11.46 -1.66 6.75
C GLU A 41 11.75 -1.46 8.24
N GLN A 42 11.59 -0.21 8.72
CA GLN A 42 12.06 0.21 10.03
C GLN A 42 10.92 0.71 10.94
N GLY A 43 9.72 0.85 10.38
CA GLY A 43 8.57 1.30 11.14
C GLY A 43 8.07 0.26 12.14
N ASP A 44 7.32 0.73 13.14
CA ASP A 44 6.46 -0.15 13.93
C ASP A 44 5.34 -0.77 13.07
N GLN A 45 4.55 -1.68 13.65
CA GLN A 45 3.48 -2.38 12.92
C GLN A 45 2.50 -1.41 12.22
N ARG A 46 2.20 -0.25 12.82
CA ARG A 46 1.30 0.76 12.25
C ARG A 46 1.99 1.50 11.09
N GLN A 47 3.21 1.94 11.30
CA GLN A 47 4.01 2.61 10.28
C GLN A 47 4.25 1.71 9.06
N LYS A 48 4.45 0.41 9.29
CA LYS A 48 4.56 -0.60 8.23
C LYS A 48 3.30 -0.68 7.38
N GLN A 49 2.13 -0.75 8.01
CA GLN A 49 0.84 -0.72 7.31
C GLN A 49 0.65 0.57 6.51
N MET A 50 1.02 1.72 7.08
CA MET A 50 0.98 3.01 6.38
C MET A 50 1.95 3.04 5.20
N GLY A 51 3.16 2.51 5.35
CA GLY A 51 4.14 2.38 4.27
C GLY A 51 3.63 1.51 3.12
N LEU A 52 2.99 0.38 3.42
CA LEU A 52 2.35 -0.48 2.42
C LEU A 52 1.18 0.23 1.71
N ALA A 53 0.38 1.02 2.45
CA ALA A 53 -0.67 1.83 1.87
C ALA A 53 -0.11 2.90 0.91
N CYS A 54 0.99 3.55 1.29
CA CYS A 54 1.69 4.51 0.44
C CYS A 54 2.27 3.84 -0.81
N LEU A 55 2.90 2.66 -0.69
CA LEU A 55 3.39 1.89 -1.84
C LEU A 55 2.25 1.58 -2.82
N ARG A 56 1.11 1.10 -2.32
CA ARG A 56 -0.07 0.86 -3.16
C ARG A 56 -0.51 2.13 -3.89
N THR A 57 -0.57 3.27 -3.20
CA THR A 57 -0.91 4.55 -3.84
C THR A 57 0.08 4.91 -4.95
N LEU A 58 1.38 4.77 -4.70
CA LEU A 58 2.40 5.06 -5.72
C LEU A 58 2.25 4.14 -6.94
N ILE A 59 1.98 2.85 -6.74
CA ILE A 59 1.73 1.90 -7.84
C ILE A 59 0.54 2.34 -8.70
N LEU A 60 -0.54 2.83 -8.08
CA LEU A 60 -1.78 3.15 -8.78
C LEU A 60 -1.76 4.52 -9.46
N HIS A 61 -1.03 5.49 -8.90
CA HIS A 61 -1.13 6.89 -9.31
C HIS A 61 0.16 7.48 -9.91
N HIS A 62 1.31 6.80 -9.78
CA HIS A 62 2.61 7.34 -10.19
C HIS A 62 3.36 6.37 -11.12
N ASP A 63 3.19 6.54 -12.43
CA ASP A 63 3.77 5.63 -13.43
C ASP A 63 5.30 5.54 -13.37
N CYS A 64 5.99 6.65 -13.06
CA CYS A 64 7.44 6.68 -12.93
C CYS A 64 7.98 5.75 -11.83
N TRP A 65 7.17 5.47 -10.80
CA TRP A 65 7.57 4.66 -9.65
C TRP A 65 6.89 3.30 -9.57
N LYS A 66 5.92 3.06 -10.46
CA LYS A 66 5.09 1.86 -10.47
C LYS A 66 5.92 0.58 -10.42
N GLY A 67 6.92 0.45 -11.28
CA GLY A 67 7.77 -0.75 -11.36
C GLY A 67 8.52 -1.02 -10.05
N VAL A 68 9.25 -0.02 -9.54
CA VAL A 68 10.05 -0.13 -8.31
C VAL A 68 9.17 -0.40 -7.09
N CYS A 69 8.04 0.29 -6.97
CA CYS A 69 7.10 0.08 -5.88
C CYS A 69 6.44 -1.30 -5.92
N LEU A 70 6.11 -1.79 -7.12
CA LEU A 70 5.50 -3.11 -7.30
C LEU A 70 6.50 -4.22 -6.97
N GLU A 71 7.72 -4.14 -7.49
CA GLU A 71 8.79 -5.10 -7.18
C GLU A 71 9.01 -5.20 -5.66
N ARG A 72 9.03 -4.05 -4.97
CA ARG A 72 9.19 -3.98 -3.52
C ARG A 72 7.99 -4.58 -2.77
N LEU A 73 6.76 -4.26 -3.19
CA LEU A 73 5.56 -4.85 -2.61
C LEU A 73 5.55 -6.39 -2.76
N LEU A 74 5.95 -6.89 -3.92
CA LEU A 74 6.09 -8.32 -4.18
C LEU A 74 7.19 -8.94 -3.30
N GLY A 75 8.32 -8.27 -3.14
CA GLY A 75 9.38 -8.70 -2.22
C GLY A 75 8.89 -8.86 -0.77
N TYR A 76 7.99 -7.99 -0.31
CA TYR A 76 7.40 -8.12 1.02
C TYR A 76 6.47 -9.33 1.19
N THR A 77 5.94 -9.92 0.11
CA THR A 77 5.08 -11.11 0.21
C THR A 77 5.83 -12.36 0.67
N VAL A 78 7.17 -12.34 0.59
CA VAL A 78 8.06 -13.42 1.05
C VAL A 78 8.92 -13.00 2.25
N SER A 79 8.60 -11.85 2.86
CA SER A 79 9.32 -11.35 4.04
C SER A 79 9.21 -12.31 5.23
N GLU A 80 10.25 -12.38 6.05
CA GLU A 80 10.20 -13.04 7.37
C GLU A 80 9.37 -12.24 8.38
N ASP A 81 9.21 -10.94 8.15
CA ASP A 81 8.39 -10.07 8.98
C ASP A 81 6.89 -10.22 8.63
N GLU A 82 6.16 -10.90 9.51
CA GLU A 82 4.72 -11.11 9.39
C GLU A 82 3.89 -9.82 9.37
N ALA A 83 4.39 -8.74 9.97
CA ALA A 83 3.73 -7.45 9.95
C ALA A 83 3.72 -6.84 8.53
N LEU A 84 4.61 -7.29 7.65
CA LEU A 84 4.63 -6.93 6.23
C LEU A 84 4.03 -8.03 5.36
N ARG A 85 4.43 -9.28 5.58
CA ARG A 85 4.09 -10.41 4.71
C ARG A 85 2.60 -10.58 4.52
N GLY A 86 1.86 -10.77 5.61
CA GLY A 86 0.41 -10.99 5.54
C GLY A 86 -0.32 -9.85 4.84
N PRO A 87 -0.12 -8.59 5.26
CA PRO A 87 -0.70 -7.43 4.57
C PRO A 87 -0.29 -7.30 3.09
N ALA A 88 0.97 -7.54 2.73
CA ALA A 88 1.44 -7.46 1.35
C ALA A 88 0.78 -8.52 0.46
N ILE A 89 0.70 -9.78 0.92
CA ILE A 89 -0.03 -10.85 0.23
C ILE A 89 -1.48 -10.44 -0.01
N ARG A 90 -2.18 -9.92 1.02
CA ARG A 90 -3.58 -9.49 0.87
C ARG A 90 -3.74 -8.38 -0.18
N LEU A 91 -2.82 -7.43 -0.23
CA LEU A 91 -2.85 -6.35 -1.22
C LEU A 91 -2.69 -6.89 -2.65
N VAL A 92 -1.74 -7.81 -2.87
CA VAL A 92 -1.48 -8.41 -4.18
C VAL A 92 -2.66 -9.30 -4.61
N CYS A 93 -3.08 -10.23 -3.76
CA CYS A 93 -4.21 -11.12 -4.05
C CYS A 93 -5.50 -10.34 -4.30
N GLY A 94 -5.78 -9.29 -3.53
CA GLY A 94 -6.95 -8.44 -3.74
C GLY A 94 -6.97 -7.83 -5.13
N LYS A 95 -5.81 -7.39 -5.66
CA LYS A 95 -5.72 -6.86 -7.02
C LYS A 95 -5.81 -7.92 -8.11
N LEU A 96 -5.20 -9.08 -7.92
CA LEU A 96 -5.35 -10.19 -8.86
C LEU A 96 -6.82 -10.64 -8.97
N LEU A 97 -7.54 -10.67 -7.84
CA LEU A 97 -8.96 -11.02 -7.82
C LEU A 97 -9.81 -9.96 -8.55
N GLU A 98 -9.57 -8.67 -8.31
CA GLU A 98 -10.26 -7.59 -9.05
C GLU A 98 -10.05 -7.73 -10.57
N ILE A 99 -8.82 -8.03 -11.01
CA ILE A 99 -8.51 -8.22 -12.44
C ILE A 99 -9.22 -9.45 -13.00
N ALA A 100 -9.25 -10.57 -12.27
CA ALA A 100 -9.92 -11.79 -12.71
C ALA A 100 -11.42 -11.55 -12.93
N VAL A 101 -12.09 -10.91 -11.98
CA VAL A 101 -13.52 -10.57 -12.07
C VAL A 101 -13.78 -9.64 -13.25
N LEU A 102 -12.97 -8.59 -13.43
CA LEU A 102 -13.11 -7.67 -14.56
C LEU A 102 -12.92 -8.37 -15.91
N SER A 103 -12.02 -9.36 -15.97
CA SER A 103 -11.77 -10.12 -17.20
C SER A 103 -12.96 -11.00 -17.57
N GLU A 104 -13.55 -11.70 -16.59
CA GLU A 104 -14.78 -12.49 -16.79
C GLU A 104 -15.97 -11.63 -17.25
N GLU A 105 -16.11 -10.41 -16.70
CA GLU A 105 -17.16 -9.47 -17.13
C GLU A 105 -17.00 -8.98 -18.57
N ILE A 106 -15.76 -8.85 -19.05
CA ILE A 106 -15.47 -8.46 -20.44
C ILE A 106 -15.78 -9.63 -21.37
N GLU A 107 -15.32 -10.84 -21.04
CA GLU A 107 -15.54 -12.05 -21.84
C GLU A 107 -17.01 -12.42 -21.97
N SER A 108 -17.81 -12.23 -20.90
CA SER A 108 -19.25 -12.51 -20.92
C SER A 108 -20.09 -11.51 -21.73
N LYS A 109 -19.51 -10.36 -22.11
CA LYS A 109 -20.16 -9.32 -22.92
C LYS A 109 -19.70 -9.30 -24.39
N ALA A 110 -18.69 -10.10 -24.73
CA ALA A 110 -18.15 -10.25 -26.08
C ALA A 110 -18.89 -11.36 -26.85
#